data_AF-A0AB34IF99-F1
#
_entry.id   AF-A0AB34IF99-F1
#
_cell.length_a   1.000
_cell.length_b   1.000
_cell.length_c   1.000
_cell.angle_alpha   90.00
_cell.angle_beta   90.00
_cell.angle_gamma   90.00
#
_symmetry.space_group_name_H-M   'P 1'
#
loop_
_entity.id
_entity.type
_entity.pdbx_description
1 polymer ?
#
loop_
_entity_poly.entity_id
_entity_poly.type
_entity_poly.pdbx_seq_one_letter_code
_entity_poly.pdbx_strand_id
1 'polypeptide(L)'
;MLLTGAAALVATAFSTGPPARPIGHIAAYPHRGGATRASAGVSQATQRYESMLARFREHSAADIELVSSPRHRALLRGASAAIDDEAISAAFRVLYEDIGPVRVAGDLIFQKIDGVVSQSKRTSEAASVRALGRTEECVVAARAVFDAVDADASGSISKEELLRSELLRSLGQCADCSCGKEGSCESVAAFMRKIDTEHPDGELRFADFLVASHQFLYAGDTSGKMFGGSENAEAIVDALLAGRDGCEEGRAGRAEARHAAKFDEMCEEFASWRSDAALATAQARNPRLALVLEGCFAGSANPSVLDALKILYVDFAALRLAGDLIFRLMRKLVK
;
A
#
# COMPACT_ATOMS: atom_id res chain seq x y z
N MET A 1 -1.54 15.95 -38.20
CA MET A 1 -1.49 14.49 -38.43
C MET A 1 -0.40 13.83 -37.58
N LEU A 2 -0.32 14.18 -36.29
CA LEU A 2 0.76 13.75 -35.37
C LEU A 2 0.33 13.82 -33.90
N LEU A 3 -0.95 13.62 -33.59
CA LEU A 3 -1.49 13.75 -32.22
C LEU A 3 -2.60 12.72 -31.89
N THR A 4 -2.53 11.54 -32.50
CA THR A 4 -3.40 10.38 -32.18
C THR A 4 -2.62 9.17 -31.64
N GLY A 5 -1.32 9.34 -31.34
CA GLY A 5 -0.43 8.23 -30.93
C GLY A 5 -0.23 8.04 -29.42
N ALA A 6 -0.59 9.01 -28.57
CA ALA A 6 -0.25 8.94 -27.14
C ALA A 6 -1.31 8.21 -26.28
N ALA A 7 -2.58 8.25 -26.67
CA ALA A 7 -3.65 7.56 -25.94
C ALA A 7 -3.71 6.04 -26.21
N ALA A 8 -3.07 5.57 -27.30
CA ALA A 8 -2.99 4.15 -27.62
C ALA A 8 -1.84 3.42 -26.91
N LEU A 9 -0.83 4.14 -26.41
CA LEU A 9 0.35 3.52 -25.79
C LEU A 9 0.13 3.08 -24.33
N VAL A 10 -0.80 3.72 -23.62
CA VAL A 10 -1.12 3.37 -22.22
C VAL A 10 -2.06 2.16 -22.16
N ALA A 11 -2.84 1.90 -23.21
CA ALA A 11 -3.72 0.72 -23.30
C ALA A 11 -2.98 -0.56 -23.74
N THR A 12 -1.85 -0.47 -24.44
CA THR A 12 -1.06 -1.64 -24.86
C THR A 12 0.04 -2.06 -23.88
N ALA A 13 0.37 -1.24 -22.88
CA ALA A 13 1.39 -1.55 -21.89
C ALA A 13 0.93 -2.58 -20.82
N PHE A 14 -0.37 -2.91 -20.76
CA PHE A 14 -0.92 -3.90 -19.83
C PHE A 14 -1.37 -5.22 -20.49
N SER A 15 -1.16 -5.42 -21.80
CA SER A 15 -1.71 -6.58 -22.53
C SER A 15 -0.68 -7.58 -23.08
N THR A 16 0.61 -7.46 -22.77
CA THR A 16 1.58 -8.52 -23.08
C THR A 16 2.43 -8.81 -21.86
N GLY A 17 1.86 -9.60 -20.95
CA GLY A 17 2.68 -10.33 -19.98
C GLY A 17 3.76 -11.14 -20.72
N PRO A 18 4.97 -11.28 -20.16
CA PRO A 18 5.99 -12.11 -20.75
C PRO A 18 5.44 -13.54 -20.98
N PRO A 19 5.81 -14.22 -22.08
CA PRO A 19 5.39 -15.60 -22.28
C PRO A 19 5.80 -16.41 -21.06
N ALA A 20 4.82 -17.06 -20.42
CA ALA A 20 5.03 -17.96 -19.31
C ALA A 20 6.19 -18.90 -19.68
N ARG A 21 7.29 -18.80 -18.94
CA ARG A 21 8.36 -19.78 -19.05
C ARG A 21 7.73 -21.15 -18.76
N PRO A 22 7.99 -22.19 -19.57
CA PRO A 22 7.50 -23.52 -19.27
C PRO A 22 8.05 -23.91 -17.90
N ILE A 23 7.17 -23.99 -16.91
CA ILE A 23 7.46 -24.60 -15.62
C ILE A 23 7.82 -26.03 -15.96
N GLY A 24 9.12 -26.35 -15.83
CA GLY A 24 9.61 -27.70 -16.00
C GLY A 24 8.75 -28.63 -15.15
N HIS A 25 8.21 -29.67 -15.78
CA HIS A 25 7.46 -30.74 -15.13
C HIS A 25 8.16 -31.18 -13.84
N ILE A 26 7.68 -30.70 -12.70
CA ILE A 26 8.02 -31.27 -11.40
C ILE A 26 7.40 -32.66 -11.40
N ALA A 27 8.27 -33.67 -11.34
CA ALA A 27 7.89 -35.07 -11.32
C ALA A 27 6.81 -35.31 -10.25
N ALA A 28 5.68 -35.89 -10.67
CA ALA A 28 4.62 -36.35 -9.79
C ALA A 28 5.20 -37.39 -8.82
N TYR A 29 5.31 -37.02 -7.55
CA TYR A 29 5.78 -37.92 -6.50
C TYR A 29 4.71 -38.99 -6.19
N PRO A 30 5.07 -40.28 -6.07
CA PRO A 30 4.12 -41.32 -5.73
C PRO A 30 3.64 -41.14 -4.28
N HIS A 31 2.35 -40.84 -4.12
CA HIS A 31 1.66 -40.89 -2.84
C HIS A 31 1.64 -42.33 -2.32
N ARG A 32 2.51 -42.61 -1.34
CA ARG A 32 2.48 -43.85 -0.57
C ARG A 32 1.28 -43.80 0.38
N GLY A 33 0.22 -44.51 0.00
CA GLY A 33 -0.98 -44.69 0.80
C GLY A 33 -0.67 -45.45 2.09
N GLY A 34 -1.05 -44.87 3.22
CA GLY A 34 -0.95 -45.51 4.52
C GLY A 34 -1.39 -44.58 5.65
N ALA A 35 -2.34 -45.09 6.45
CA ALA A 35 -2.84 -44.58 7.72
C ALA A 35 -3.87 -43.42 7.68
N THR A 36 -5.10 -43.83 8.02
CA THR A 36 -6.20 -43.05 8.60
C THR A 36 -5.77 -41.74 9.26
N ARG A 37 -5.97 -40.63 8.55
CA ARG A 37 -5.84 -39.27 9.05
C ARG A 37 -6.92 -39.03 10.12
N ALA A 38 -6.53 -39.03 11.38
CA ALA A 38 -7.16 -38.13 12.34
C ALA A 38 -7.09 -36.73 11.71
N SER A 39 -8.23 -36.07 11.52
CA SER A 39 -8.26 -34.68 11.07
C SER A 39 -7.52 -33.84 12.10
N ALA A 40 -6.22 -33.63 11.89
CA ALA A 40 -5.42 -32.73 12.69
C ALA A 40 -6.11 -31.36 12.58
N GLY A 41 -6.80 -30.98 13.65
CA GLY A 41 -7.54 -29.73 13.68
C GLY A 41 -6.58 -28.59 13.34
N VAL A 42 -7.02 -27.69 12.46
CA VAL A 42 -6.29 -26.46 12.14
C VAL A 42 -6.00 -25.73 13.46
N SER A 43 -4.75 -25.35 13.71
CA SER A 43 -4.37 -24.70 14.96
C SER A 43 -5.14 -23.38 15.14
N GLN A 44 -5.40 -22.98 16.40
CA GLN A 44 -6.11 -21.73 16.68
C GLN A 44 -5.37 -20.51 16.10
N ALA A 45 -4.04 -20.53 16.09
CA ALA A 45 -3.22 -19.49 15.49
C ALA A 45 -3.45 -19.40 13.97
N THR A 46 -3.48 -20.55 13.27
CA THR A 46 -3.80 -20.57 11.84
C THR A 46 -5.21 -20.06 11.57
N GLN A 47 -6.22 -20.50 12.34
CA GLN A 47 -7.61 -20.02 12.15
C GLN A 47 -7.72 -18.50 12.32
N ARG A 48 -7.02 -17.93 13.31
CA ARG A 48 -6.95 -16.48 13.51
C ARG A 48 -6.28 -15.76 12.35
N TYR A 49 -5.13 -16.25 11.88
CA TYR A 49 -4.44 -15.70 10.72
C TYR A 49 -5.34 -15.69 9.48
N GLU A 50 -6.00 -16.81 9.16
CA GLU A 50 -6.93 -16.89 8.04
C GLU A 50 -8.12 -15.93 8.18
N SER A 51 -8.60 -15.72 9.41
CA SER A 51 -9.69 -14.77 9.68
C SER A 51 -9.24 -13.32 9.43
N MET A 52 -8.00 -12.98 9.78
CA MET A 52 -7.41 -11.67 9.47
C MET A 52 -7.28 -11.48 7.96
N LEU A 53 -6.79 -12.50 7.23
CA LEU A 53 -6.68 -12.42 5.77
C LEU A 53 -8.04 -12.29 5.09
N ALA A 54 -9.05 -13.05 5.55
CA ALA A 54 -10.40 -12.98 5.02
C ALA A 54 -10.99 -11.58 5.20
N ARG A 55 -10.86 -11.00 6.39
CA ARG A 55 -11.30 -9.63 6.69
C ARG A 55 -10.55 -8.59 5.86
N PHE A 56 -9.24 -8.74 5.68
CA PHE A 56 -8.46 -7.81 4.86
C PHE A 56 -8.93 -7.79 3.40
N ARG A 57 -9.28 -8.96 2.84
CA ARG A 57 -9.81 -9.09 1.48
C ARG A 57 -11.16 -8.40 1.27
N GLU A 58 -11.86 -7.99 2.34
CA GLU A 58 -13.08 -7.18 2.24
C GLU A 58 -12.80 -5.70 1.91
N HIS A 59 -11.53 -5.29 1.91
CA HIS A 59 -11.11 -3.96 1.48
C HIS A 59 -10.83 -3.96 -0.02
N SER A 60 -11.54 -3.13 -0.77
CA SER A 60 -11.27 -2.99 -2.20
C SER A 60 -10.09 -2.06 -2.45
N ALA A 61 -9.58 -2.06 -3.69
CA ALA A 61 -8.52 -1.13 -4.08
C ALA A 61 -8.94 0.33 -3.84
N ALA A 62 -10.20 0.69 -4.14
CA ALA A 62 -10.72 2.02 -3.88
C ALA A 62 -10.73 2.39 -2.39
N ASP A 63 -11.05 1.44 -1.50
CA ASP A 63 -11.00 1.67 -0.05
C ASP A 63 -9.57 2.00 0.42
N ILE A 64 -8.57 1.33 -0.17
CA ILE A 64 -7.15 1.58 0.12
C ILE A 64 -6.76 2.99 -0.36
N GLU A 65 -7.17 3.40 -1.55
CA GLU A 65 -6.83 4.72 -2.13
C GLU A 65 -7.47 5.91 -1.39
N LEU A 66 -8.57 5.66 -0.67
CA LEU A 66 -9.20 6.65 0.22
C LEU A 66 -8.42 6.90 1.51
N VAL A 67 -7.43 6.07 1.85
CA VAL A 67 -6.59 6.31 3.03
C VAL A 67 -5.66 7.51 2.77
N SER A 68 -5.74 8.52 3.63
CA SER A 68 -5.03 9.80 3.41
C SER A 68 -3.51 9.65 3.48
N SER A 69 -2.99 8.87 4.44
CA SER A 69 -1.55 8.66 4.63
C SER A 69 -0.93 7.83 3.50
N PRO A 70 0.04 8.37 2.73
CA PRO A 70 0.73 7.61 1.68
C PRO A 70 1.47 6.38 2.22
N ARG A 71 2.07 6.49 3.42
CA ARG A 71 2.73 5.35 4.07
C ARG A 71 1.74 4.23 4.39
N HIS A 72 0.56 4.56 4.91
CA HIS A 72 -0.47 3.55 5.16
C HIS A 72 -1.00 2.92 3.86
N ARG A 73 -1.17 3.70 2.78
CA ARG A 73 -1.52 3.13 1.46
C ARG A 73 -0.48 2.16 0.97
N ALA A 74 0.81 2.51 1.06
CA ALA A 74 1.90 1.62 0.68
C ALA A 74 1.88 0.30 1.48
N LEU A 75 1.65 0.38 2.80
CA LEU A 75 1.46 -0.81 3.65
C LEU A 75 0.28 -1.68 3.19
N LEU A 76 -0.86 -1.07 2.89
CA LEU A 76 -2.07 -1.79 2.46
C LEU A 76 -1.90 -2.44 1.08
N ARG A 77 -1.29 -1.72 0.12
CA ARG A 77 -0.97 -2.27 -1.20
C ARG A 77 0.01 -3.43 -1.10
N GLY A 78 1.06 -3.30 -0.29
CA GLY A 78 2.01 -4.39 -0.04
C GLY A 78 1.38 -5.58 0.68
N ALA A 79 0.48 -5.34 1.63
CA ALA A 79 -0.30 -6.40 2.29
C ALA A 79 -1.21 -7.13 1.30
N SER A 80 -1.92 -6.41 0.43
CA SER A 80 -2.74 -7.02 -0.64
C SER A 80 -1.88 -7.88 -1.56
N ALA A 81 -0.75 -7.34 -2.05
CA ALA A 81 0.18 -8.06 -2.91
C ALA A 81 0.76 -9.32 -2.23
N ALA A 82 1.04 -9.26 -0.92
CA ALA A 82 1.53 -10.40 -0.14
C ALA A 82 0.47 -11.48 0.06
N ILE A 83 -0.81 -11.10 0.13
CA ILE A 83 -1.94 -12.02 0.32
C ILE A 83 -2.26 -12.80 -0.96
N ASP A 84 -2.03 -12.19 -2.12
CA ASP A 84 -2.27 -12.78 -3.43
C ASP A 84 -1.11 -13.67 -3.91
N ASP A 85 0.06 -13.59 -3.28
CA ASP A 85 1.19 -14.47 -3.53
C ASP A 85 1.18 -15.67 -2.56
N GLU A 86 0.99 -16.88 -3.10
CA GLU A 86 0.87 -18.11 -2.31
C GLU A 86 2.11 -18.41 -1.48
N ALA A 87 3.32 -18.17 -2.00
CA ALA A 87 4.57 -18.44 -1.29
C ALA A 87 4.74 -17.48 -0.12
N ILE A 88 4.42 -16.20 -0.31
CA ILE A 88 4.45 -15.19 0.75
C ILE A 88 3.41 -15.52 1.82
N SER A 89 2.16 -15.80 1.43
CA SER A 89 1.09 -16.15 2.37
C SER A 89 1.42 -17.41 3.17
N ALA A 90 1.97 -18.45 2.53
CA ALA A 90 2.40 -19.67 3.21
C ALA A 90 3.52 -19.39 4.23
N ALA A 91 4.51 -18.57 3.87
CA ALA A 91 5.57 -18.16 4.78
C ALA A 91 5.04 -17.41 6.00
N PHE A 92 4.15 -16.44 5.81
CA PHE A 92 3.54 -15.70 6.92
C PHE A 92 2.68 -16.59 7.82
N ARG A 93 1.95 -17.55 7.25
CA ARG A 93 1.21 -18.55 8.04
C ARG A 93 2.14 -19.33 8.97
N VAL A 94 3.27 -19.82 8.47
CA VAL A 94 4.28 -20.54 9.27
C VAL A 94 4.86 -19.61 10.35
N LEU A 95 5.24 -18.39 9.99
CA LEU A 95 5.79 -17.41 10.93
C LEU A 95 4.80 -17.05 12.06
N TYR A 96 3.52 -16.86 11.72
CA TYR A 96 2.47 -16.51 12.68
C TYR A 96 2.13 -17.70 13.61
N GLU A 97 2.19 -18.93 13.10
CA GLU A 97 2.00 -20.15 13.88
C GLU A 97 3.20 -20.46 14.81
N ASP A 98 4.42 -20.28 14.32
CA ASP A 98 5.62 -20.80 15.00
C ASP A 98 6.37 -19.74 15.82
N ILE A 99 6.21 -18.45 15.51
CA ILE A 99 7.00 -17.36 16.14
C ILE A 99 6.08 -16.41 16.91
N GLY A 100 6.01 -16.60 18.23
CA GLY A 100 5.18 -15.80 19.15
C GLY A 100 5.33 -14.28 18.99
N PRO A 101 6.56 -13.72 18.95
CA PRO A 101 6.75 -12.29 18.71
C PRO A 101 6.18 -11.78 17.38
N VAL A 102 6.26 -12.59 16.31
CA VAL A 102 5.68 -12.24 15.00
C VAL A 102 4.17 -12.19 15.10
N ARG A 103 3.56 -13.15 15.80
CA ARG A 103 2.10 -13.17 16.04
C ARG A 103 1.61 -11.90 16.71
N VAL A 104 2.25 -11.51 17.82
CA VAL A 104 1.88 -10.31 18.58
C VAL A 104 2.04 -9.06 17.72
N ALA A 105 3.17 -8.93 17.00
CA ALA A 105 3.38 -7.78 16.12
C ALA A 105 2.33 -7.75 14.99
N GLY A 106 2.07 -8.89 14.34
CA GLY A 106 1.08 -9.04 13.28
C GLY A 106 -0.33 -8.65 13.72
N ASP A 107 -0.75 -9.07 14.92
CA ASP A 107 -2.04 -8.68 15.50
C ASP A 107 -2.16 -7.16 15.68
N LEU A 108 -1.12 -6.52 16.21
CA LEU A 108 -1.10 -5.08 16.46
C LEU A 108 -1.17 -4.27 15.16
N ILE A 109 -0.37 -4.64 14.17
CA ILE A 109 -0.35 -3.94 12.87
C ILE A 109 -1.67 -4.14 12.16
N PHE A 110 -2.20 -5.37 12.16
CA PHE A 110 -3.48 -5.65 11.53
C PHE A 110 -4.59 -4.78 12.13
N GLN A 111 -4.68 -4.70 13.45
CA GLN A 111 -5.66 -3.83 14.11
C GLN A 111 -5.48 -2.36 13.72
N LYS A 112 -4.23 -1.88 13.61
CA LYS A 112 -3.95 -0.51 13.20
C LYS A 112 -4.35 -0.24 11.75
N ILE A 113 -3.91 -1.07 10.79
CA ILE A 113 -4.19 -0.85 9.36
C ILE A 113 -5.68 -1.05 9.04
N ASP A 114 -6.34 -2.05 9.64
CA ASP A 114 -7.78 -2.28 9.50
C ASP A 114 -8.59 -1.14 10.14
N GLY A 115 -8.10 -0.59 11.26
CA GLY A 115 -8.66 0.62 11.87
C GLY A 115 -8.60 1.83 10.93
N VAL A 116 -7.44 2.08 10.33
CA VAL A 116 -7.22 3.19 9.38
C VAL A 116 -8.13 3.07 8.16
N VAL A 117 -8.27 1.87 7.58
CA VAL A 117 -9.18 1.66 6.44
C VAL A 117 -10.65 1.77 6.87
N SER A 118 -11.00 1.22 8.03
CA SER A 118 -12.37 1.33 8.56
C SER A 118 -12.77 2.78 8.84
N GLN A 119 -11.82 3.59 9.30
CA GLN A 119 -12.01 5.02 9.51
C GLN A 119 -12.13 5.76 8.18
N SER A 120 -11.23 5.50 7.21
CA SER A 120 -11.30 6.14 5.89
C SER A 120 -12.66 5.89 5.23
N LYS A 121 -13.20 4.67 5.32
CA LYS A 121 -14.55 4.32 4.83
C LYS A 121 -15.70 5.11 5.46
N ARG A 122 -15.52 5.63 6.68
CA ARG A 122 -16.52 6.38 7.46
C ARG A 122 -16.39 7.89 7.34
N THR A 123 -15.26 8.38 6.84
CA THR A 123 -15.08 9.81 6.63
C THR A 123 -16.09 10.35 5.61
N SER A 124 -16.43 11.64 5.74
CA SER A 124 -17.24 12.36 4.75
C SER A 124 -16.63 12.25 3.35
N GLU A 125 -15.31 12.09 3.26
CA GLU A 125 -14.54 11.84 2.04
C GLU A 125 -15.04 10.62 1.27
N ALA A 126 -15.09 9.45 1.93
CA ALA A 126 -15.59 8.23 1.31
C ALA A 126 -17.08 8.33 0.94
N ALA A 127 -17.87 9.06 1.74
CA ALA A 127 -19.27 9.30 1.42
C ALA A 127 -19.44 10.16 0.16
N SER A 128 -18.65 11.23 0.02
CA SER A 128 -18.65 12.09 -1.17
C SER A 128 -18.23 11.30 -2.42
N VAL A 129 -17.18 10.49 -2.35
CA VAL A 129 -16.73 9.67 -3.48
C VAL A 129 -17.80 8.65 -3.91
N ARG A 130 -18.46 8.00 -2.95
CA ARG A 130 -19.60 7.10 -3.24
C ARG A 130 -20.80 7.86 -3.82
N ALA A 131 -21.09 9.07 -3.32
CA ALA A 131 -22.17 9.91 -3.83
C ALA A 131 -21.95 10.36 -5.28
N LEU A 132 -20.70 10.48 -5.73
CA LEU A 132 -20.35 10.75 -7.13
C LEU A 132 -20.58 9.54 -8.06
N GLY A 133 -21.02 8.38 -7.54
CA GLY A 133 -21.33 7.19 -8.34
C GLY A 133 -20.13 6.62 -9.11
N ARG A 134 -18.91 6.88 -8.63
CA ARG A 134 -17.67 6.48 -9.33
C ARG A 134 -17.40 4.98 -9.22
N THR A 135 -16.88 4.41 -10.28
CA THR A 135 -16.32 3.06 -10.27
C THR A 135 -15.03 3.03 -9.46
N GLU A 136 -14.63 1.86 -8.97
CA GLU A 136 -13.37 1.72 -8.22
C GLU A 136 -12.16 2.18 -9.04
N GLU A 137 -12.16 1.87 -10.34
CA GLU A 137 -11.13 2.28 -11.29
C GLU A 137 -10.99 3.81 -11.38
N CYS A 138 -12.09 4.55 -11.31
CA CYS A 138 -12.07 6.02 -11.32
C CYS A 138 -11.43 6.58 -10.05
N VAL A 139 -11.68 5.97 -8.88
CA VAL A 139 -11.08 6.40 -7.61
C VAL A 139 -9.57 6.16 -7.62
N VAL A 140 -9.16 4.99 -8.10
CA VAL A 140 -7.73 4.62 -8.24
C VAL A 140 -7.02 5.57 -9.20
N ALA A 141 -7.60 5.84 -10.37
CA ALA A 141 -7.03 6.75 -11.34
C ALA A 141 -6.93 8.19 -10.80
N ALA A 142 -7.98 8.67 -10.13
CA ALA A 142 -7.96 10.00 -9.52
C ALA A 142 -6.90 10.11 -8.42
N ARG A 143 -6.66 9.04 -7.65
CA ARG A 143 -5.61 9.05 -6.63
C ARG A 143 -4.23 9.09 -7.23
N ALA A 144 -4.00 8.37 -8.33
CA ALA A 144 -2.73 8.44 -9.06
C ALA A 144 -2.46 9.86 -9.58
N VAL A 145 -3.49 10.57 -10.04
CA VAL A 145 -3.39 11.98 -10.43
C VAL A 145 -3.08 12.88 -9.24
N PHE A 146 -3.78 12.68 -8.12
CA PHE A 146 -3.55 13.44 -6.89
C PHE A 146 -2.10 13.27 -6.39
N ASP A 147 -1.64 12.03 -6.25
CA ASP A 147 -0.29 11.71 -5.79
C ASP A 147 0.80 12.19 -6.78
N ALA A 148 0.47 12.46 -8.04
CA ALA A 148 1.39 13.06 -9.02
C ALA A 148 1.48 14.59 -8.90
N VAL A 149 0.47 15.23 -8.30
CA VAL A 149 0.45 16.68 -8.06
C VAL A 149 1.02 16.99 -6.67
N ASP A 150 0.69 16.18 -5.66
CA ASP A 150 1.26 16.19 -4.30
C ASP A 150 2.73 15.74 -4.36
N ALA A 151 3.62 16.70 -4.66
CA ALA A 151 5.01 16.45 -5.00
C ALA A 151 5.86 16.14 -3.76
N ASP A 152 5.43 16.64 -2.59
CA ASP A 152 6.08 16.37 -1.31
C ASP A 152 5.49 15.16 -0.56
N ALA A 153 4.43 14.55 -1.09
CA ALA A 153 3.72 13.43 -0.50
C ALA A 153 3.20 13.73 0.91
N SER A 154 2.81 14.98 1.16
CA SER A 154 2.19 15.43 2.42
C SER A 154 0.80 14.84 2.62
N GLY A 155 0.12 14.40 1.56
CA GLY A 155 -1.26 13.93 1.57
C GLY A 155 -2.28 15.05 1.33
N SER A 156 -1.83 16.28 1.09
CA SER A 156 -2.60 17.41 0.58
C SER A 156 -1.92 18.00 -0.65
N ILE A 157 -2.66 18.78 -1.43
CA ILE A 157 -2.12 19.55 -2.55
C ILE A 157 -2.16 21.02 -2.15
N SER A 158 -0.98 21.63 -2.04
CA SER A 158 -0.84 23.07 -1.86
C SER A 158 -1.17 23.82 -3.16
N LYS A 159 -1.46 25.12 -3.01
CA LYS A 159 -1.69 26.03 -4.15
C LYS A 159 -0.53 26.03 -5.13
N GLU A 160 0.69 26.04 -4.60
CA GLU A 160 1.93 26.07 -5.36
C GLU A 160 2.15 24.77 -6.14
N GLU A 161 1.88 23.61 -5.54
CA GLU A 161 1.96 22.31 -6.22
C GLU A 161 0.97 22.22 -7.36
N LEU A 162 -0.27 22.64 -7.14
CA LEU A 162 -1.30 22.64 -8.16
C LEU A 162 -0.94 23.56 -9.34
N LEU A 163 -0.37 24.75 -9.08
CA LEU A 163 0.09 25.68 -10.11
C LEU A 163 1.33 25.20 -10.87
N ARG A 164 2.23 24.49 -10.18
CA ARG A 164 3.41 23.86 -10.82
C ARG A 164 3.02 22.65 -11.65
N SER A 165 1.96 21.96 -11.25
CA SER A 165 1.44 20.83 -12.01
C SER A 165 0.88 21.31 -13.35
N GLU A 166 1.18 20.59 -14.43
CA GLU A 166 0.54 20.86 -15.73
C GLU A 166 -0.94 20.44 -15.75
N LEU A 167 -1.47 19.95 -14.63
CA LEU A 167 -2.86 19.53 -14.46
C LEU A 167 -3.82 20.67 -14.81
N LEU A 168 -3.64 21.85 -14.21
CA LEU A 168 -4.49 23.01 -14.50
C LEU A 168 -4.38 23.48 -15.95
N ARG A 169 -3.23 23.27 -16.61
CA ARG A 169 -3.07 23.56 -18.05
C ARG A 169 -3.87 22.58 -18.89
N SER A 170 -3.86 21.30 -18.54
CA SER A 170 -4.64 20.26 -19.24
C SER A 170 -6.16 20.40 -19.03
N LEU A 171 -6.58 20.79 -17.83
CA LEU A 171 -7.99 21.04 -17.46
C LEU A 171 -8.51 22.38 -17.98
N GLY A 172 -7.60 23.35 -18.16
CA GLY A 172 -7.86 24.71 -18.62
C GLY A 172 -7.82 24.87 -20.14
N GLN A 173 -7.75 23.79 -20.93
CA GLN A 173 -7.98 23.83 -22.38
C GLN A 173 -9.46 24.06 -22.68
N CYS A 174 -9.92 25.24 -22.30
CA CYS A 174 -11.14 25.86 -22.76
C CYS A 174 -11.02 25.91 -24.31
N ALA A 175 -11.80 25.09 -25.05
CA ALA A 175 -11.66 24.92 -26.51
C ALA A 175 -11.69 26.25 -27.30
N ASP A 176 -12.27 27.29 -26.71
CA ASP A 176 -12.42 28.64 -27.28
C ASP A 176 -11.79 29.78 -26.43
N CYS A 177 -10.92 29.50 -25.45
CA CYS A 177 -10.33 30.59 -24.65
C CYS A 177 -9.23 31.34 -25.40
N SER A 178 -9.46 32.62 -25.66
CA SER A 178 -8.50 33.57 -26.23
C SER A 178 -7.51 34.13 -25.19
N CYS A 179 -7.49 33.55 -23.98
CA CYS A 179 -6.60 33.91 -22.89
C CYS A 179 -5.15 33.53 -23.24
N GLY A 180 -4.44 34.40 -23.96
CA GLY A 180 -3.04 34.22 -24.39
C GLY A 180 -1.99 34.23 -23.27
N LYS A 181 -2.37 33.93 -22.02
CA LYS A 181 -1.47 33.81 -20.86
C LYS A 181 -1.76 32.52 -20.10
N GLU A 182 -0.69 31.78 -19.81
CA GLU A 182 -0.75 30.55 -19.01
C GLU A 182 -1.44 30.80 -17.65
N GLY A 183 -2.38 29.93 -17.28
CA GLY A 183 -3.07 30.01 -15.98
C GLY A 183 -4.18 31.06 -15.86
N SER A 184 -4.55 31.75 -16.96
CA SER A 184 -5.54 32.85 -16.90
C SER A 184 -6.94 32.51 -17.41
N CYS A 185 -7.30 31.23 -17.66
CA CYS A 185 -8.70 30.88 -17.97
C CYS A 185 -9.55 31.15 -16.71
N GLU A 186 -10.67 31.85 -16.85
CA GLU A 186 -11.54 32.26 -15.75
C GLU A 186 -12.02 31.08 -14.91
N SER A 187 -12.15 29.91 -15.54
CA SER A 187 -12.48 28.65 -14.90
C SER A 187 -11.42 28.24 -13.87
N VAL A 188 -10.13 28.24 -14.24
CA VAL A 188 -9.02 27.96 -13.31
C VAL A 188 -9.01 28.99 -12.18
N ALA A 189 -9.19 30.28 -12.48
CA ALA A 189 -9.25 31.31 -11.44
C ALA A 189 -10.44 31.13 -10.49
N ALA A 190 -11.59 30.69 -11.00
CA ALA A 190 -12.78 30.38 -10.19
C ALA A 190 -12.55 29.15 -9.30
N PHE A 191 -11.89 28.11 -9.83
CA PHE A 191 -11.49 26.94 -9.07
C PHE A 191 -10.55 27.32 -7.92
N MET A 192 -9.50 28.11 -8.19
CA MET A 192 -8.56 28.56 -7.17
C MET A 192 -9.25 29.43 -6.10
N ARG A 193 -10.15 30.34 -6.50
CA ARG A 193 -10.95 31.12 -5.53
C ARG A 193 -11.83 30.25 -4.65
N LYS A 194 -12.39 29.18 -5.22
CA LYS A 194 -13.22 28.23 -4.48
C LYS A 194 -12.38 27.48 -3.44
N ILE A 195 -11.20 26.99 -3.84
CA ILE A 195 -10.23 26.39 -2.91
C ILE A 195 -9.88 27.39 -1.81
N ASP A 196 -9.51 28.62 -2.16
CA ASP A 196 -9.17 29.66 -1.18
C ASP A 196 -10.33 29.97 -0.20
N THR A 197 -11.58 29.74 -0.61
CA THR A 197 -12.78 29.98 0.22
C THR A 197 -13.14 28.79 1.09
N GLU A 198 -13.03 27.56 0.57
CA GLU A 198 -13.40 26.33 1.28
C GLU A 198 -12.25 25.76 2.13
N HIS A 199 -11.01 26.04 1.74
CA HIS A 199 -9.76 25.57 2.35
C HIS A 199 -8.88 26.77 2.71
N PRO A 200 -9.16 27.48 3.83
CA PRO A 200 -8.43 28.68 4.22
C PRO A 200 -6.97 28.40 4.62
N ASP A 201 -6.61 27.14 4.87
CA ASP A 201 -5.24 26.67 5.04
C ASP A 201 -4.47 26.54 3.71
N GLY A 202 -5.16 26.61 2.57
CA GLY A 202 -4.56 26.51 1.24
C GLY A 202 -4.21 25.08 0.81
N GLU A 203 -4.66 24.09 1.59
CA GLU A 203 -4.32 22.67 1.42
C GLU A 203 -5.55 21.88 0.95
N LEU A 204 -5.44 21.27 -0.22
CA LEU A 204 -6.53 20.50 -0.81
C LEU A 204 -6.33 19.00 -0.55
N ARG A 205 -7.21 18.39 0.24
CA ARG A 205 -7.17 16.94 0.49
C ARG A 205 -7.71 16.15 -0.69
N PHE A 206 -7.41 14.85 -0.73
CA PHE A 206 -7.80 13.99 -1.85
C PHE A 206 -9.29 14.00 -2.16
N ALA A 207 -10.14 13.97 -1.13
CA ALA A 207 -11.58 13.97 -1.32
C ALA A 207 -12.10 15.29 -1.88
N ASP A 208 -11.56 16.40 -1.38
CA ASP A 208 -11.91 17.73 -1.82
C ASP A 208 -11.45 17.93 -3.27
N PHE A 209 -10.26 17.44 -3.63
CA PHE A 209 -9.78 17.36 -5.00
C PHE A 209 -10.73 16.54 -5.90
N LEU A 210 -11.21 15.40 -5.44
CA LEU A 210 -12.15 14.56 -6.19
C LEU A 210 -13.50 15.26 -6.42
N VAL A 211 -14.04 15.91 -5.38
CA VAL A 211 -15.30 16.66 -5.48
C VAL A 211 -15.14 17.88 -6.39
N ALA A 212 -14.06 18.64 -6.20
CA ALA A 212 -13.81 19.86 -6.94
C ALA A 212 -13.50 19.56 -8.42
N SER A 213 -12.71 18.53 -8.72
CA SER A 213 -12.44 18.09 -10.10
C SER A 213 -13.71 17.59 -10.79
N HIS A 214 -14.61 16.89 -10.08
CA HIS A 214 -15.90 16.50 -10.64
C HIS A 214 -16.77 17.71 -11.00
N GLN A 215 -16.96 18.63 -10.04
CA GLN A 215 -17.78 19.83 -10.27
C GLN A 215 -17.24 20.69 -11.41
N PHE A 216 -15.92 20.69 -11.60
CA PHE A 216 -15.27 21.46 -12.64
C PHE A 216 -15.34 20.79 -14.02
N LEU A 217 -15.07 19.49 -14.10
CA LEU A 217 -15.06 18.74 -15.37
C LEU A 217 -16.46 18.42 -15.88
N TYR A 218 -17.45 18.31 -14.99
CA TYR A 218 -18.80 17.84 -15.32
C TYR A 218 -19.89 18.85 -14.94
N ALA A 219 -19.55 20.14 -14.86
CA ALA A 219 -20.45 21.20 -14.41
C ALA A 219 -21.87 21.07 -15.00
N GLY A 220 -22.76 20.63 -14.11
CA GLY A 220 -24.17 20.32 -14.26
C GLY A 220 -24.73 19.96 -12.88
N ASP A 221 -24.67 20.93 -11.97
CA ASP A 221 -25.32 21.07 -10.65
C ASP A 221 -25.42 19.83 -9.71
N THR A 222 -24.68 19.85 -8.60
CA THR A 222 -25.14 19.24 -7.33
C THR A 222 -24.52 19.96 -6.11
N SER A 223 -25.34 20.76 -5.46
CA SER A 223 -25.12 21.35 -4.14
C SER A 223 -25.30 20.30 -3.03
N GLY A 224 -24.35 20.23 -2.08
CA GLY A 224 -24.48 19.43 -0.85
C GLY A 224 -23.33 19.68 0.14
N LYS A 225 -23.66 20.32 1.28
CA LYS A 225 -22.72 20.76 2.36
C LYS A 225 -22.50 19.70 3.46
N MET A 226 -21.28 19.75 4.02
CA MET A 226 -20.82 19.61 5.43
C MET A 226 -21.08 18.32 6.24
N PHE A 227 -20.06 17.85 6.99
CA PHE A 227 -20.02 17.67 8.46
C PHE A 227 -18.68 17.04 8.95
N GLY A 228 -18.13 17.56 10.06
CA GLY A 228 -17.18 16.85 10.95
C GLY A 228 -17.93 16.09 12.06
N GLY A 229 -17.35 15.33 13.00
CA GLY A 229 -16.01 14.89 13.36
C GLY A 229 -16.12 14.27 14.77
N SER A 230 -15.39 13.19 15.09
CA SER A 230 -15.12 12.81 16.49
C SER A 230 -13.94 11.82 16.58
N GLU A 231 -12.84 12.26 17.18
CA GLU A 231 -11.69 11.46 17.60
C GLU A 231 -11.81 11.14 19.09
N ASN A 232 -11.54 9.89 19.51
CA ASN A 232 -10.97 9.56 20.84
C ASN A 232 -10.68 8.07 21.10
N ALA A 233 -10.48 7.24 20.07
CA ALA A 233 -10.05 5.84 20.26
C ALA A 233 -8.65 5.55 19.70
N GLU A 234 -8.19 6.30 18.69
CA GLU A 234 -6.88 6.09 18.05
C GLU A 234 -5.69 6.64 18.84
N ALA A 235 -5.87 7.74 19.58
CA ALA A 235 -4.77 8.38 20.32
C ALA A 235 -4.08 7.46 21.35
N ILE A 236 -4.77 6.41 21.83
CA ILE A 236 -4.22 5.45 22.81
C ILE A 236 -3.43 4.34 22.10
N VAL A 237 -3.87 3.92 20.91
CA VAL A 237 -3.16 2.94 20.09
C VAL A 237 -1.95 3.59 19.42
N ASP A 238 -2.07 4.85 19.00
CA ASP A 238 -0.97 5.66 18.49
C ASP A 238 0.05 5.97 19.57
N ALA A 239 -0.34 6.25 20.82
CA ALA A 239 0.65 6.39 21.90
C ALA A 239 1.42 5.10 22.24
N LEU A 240 0.87 3.92 21.89
CA LEU A 240 1.51 2.61 22.10
C LEU A 240 2.34 2.16 20.88
N LEU A 241 2.01 2.62 19.67
CA LEU A 241 2.72 2.29 18.42
C LEU A 241 3.72 3.38 18.00
N ALA A 242 3.40 4.66 18.24
CA ALA A 242 4.30 5.81 18.12
C ALA A 242 5.18 5.87 19.38
N GLY A 243 6.18 5.00 19.43
CA GLY A 243 7.34 5.25 20.27
C GLY A 243 8.06 6.51 19.79
N ARG A 244 7.64 7.68 20.29
CA ARG A 244 8.17 9.05 20.07
C ARG A 244 7.84 9.73 18.73
N ASP A 245 6.67 10.37 18.64
CA ASP A 245 6.39 11.45 17.67
C ASP A 245 6.54 12.87 18.27
N GLY A 246 7.21 13.00 19.42
CA GLY A 246 7.48 14.29 20.05
C GLY A 246 8.85 14.88 19.70
N CYS A 247 8.90 15.78 18.72
CA CYS A 247 9.83 16.93 18.65
C CYS A 247 11.37 16.69 18.61
N GLU A 248 11.89 15.72 17.85
CA GLU A 248 13.32 15.73 17.43
C GLU A 248 13.49 15.44 15.92
N GLU A 249 13.00 16.35 15.06
CA GLU A 249 13.06 16.26 13.60
C GLU A 249 14.48 15.97 13.06
N GLY A 250 15.54 16.41 13.74
CA GLY A 250 16.93 16.15 13.33
C GLY A 250 17.54 14.82 13.81
N ARG A 251 17.00 14.18 14.86
CA ARG A 251 17.49 12.86 15.33
C ARG A 251 16.66 11.71 14.78
N ALA A 252 15.36 11.91 14.59
CA ALA A 252 14.47 10.92 14.01
C ALA A 252 14.93 10.50 12.61
N GLY A 253 15.22 11.46 11.73
CA GLY A 253 15.64 11.17 10.34
C GLY A 253 16.93 10.34 10.25
N ARG A 254 17.91 10.55 11.14
CA ARG A 254 19.15 9.74 11.15
C ARG A 254 18.92 8.31 11.62
N ALA A 255 18.03 8.11 12.59
CA ALA A 255 17.67 6.77 13.05
C ALA A 255 16.90 6.01 11.96
N GLU A 256 15.90 6.65 11.35
CA GLU A 256 15.13 6.11 10.22
C GLU A 256 16.05 5.70 9.06
N ALA A 257 16.95 6.59 8.61
CA ALA A 257 17.91 6.29 7.55
C ALA A 257 18.80 5.09 7.88
N ARG A 258 19.25 4.96 9.14
CA ARG A 258 20.03 3.81 9.59
C ARG A 258 19.23 2.50 9.54
N HIS A 259 17.96 2.54 9.95
CA HIS A 259 17.09 1.37 9.91
C HIS A 259 16.75 0.96 8.48
N ALA A 260 16.50 1.93 7.60
CA ALA A 260 16.31 1.71 6.17
C ALA A 260 17.54 1.06 5.52
N ALA A 261 18.74 1.61 5.76
CA ALA A 261 19.98 1.05 5.21
C ALA A 261 20.24 -0.38 5.70
N LYS A 262 19.96 -0.67 6.97
CA LYS A 262 20.08 -2.03 7.52
C LYS A 262 19.09 -2.99 6.85
N PHE A 263 17.86 -2.54 6.60
CA PHE A 263 16.87 -3.35 5.88
C PHE A 263 17.36 -3.70 4.47
N ASP A 264 17.89 -2.71 3.74
CA ASP A 264 18.44 -2.89 2.40
C ASP A 264 19.61 -3.90 2.40
N GLU A 265 20.53 -3.81 3.38
CA GLU A 265 21.63 -4.78 3.55
C GLU A 265 21.11 -6.22 3.76
N MET A 266 20.05 -6.39 4.57
CA MET A 266 19.44 -7.71 4.76
C MET A 266 18.83 -8.25 3.47
N CYS A 267 18.19 -7.40 2.67
CA CYS A 267 17.60 -7.77 1.38
C CYS A 267 18.67 -8.16 0.35
N GLU A 268 19.79 -7.44 0.32
CA GLU A 268 20.95 -7.81 -0.51
C GLU A 268 21.55 -9.16 -0.09
N GLU A 269 21.72 -9.40 1.23
CA GLU A 269 22.22 -10.70 1.71
C GLU A 269 21.22 -11.83 1.34
N PHE A 270 19.91 -11.60 1.49
CA PHE A 270 18.87 -12.56 1.06
C PHE A 270 18.93 -12.85 -0.44
N ALA A 271 19.07 -11.83 -1.28
CA ALA A 271 19.18 -11.99 -2.72
C ALA A 271 20.39 -12.86 -3.09
N SER A 272 21.50 -12.73 -2.36
CA SER A 272 22.70 -13.56 -2.57
C SER A 272 22.49 -15.05 -2.27
N TRP A 273 21.49 -15.40 -1.44
CA TRP A 273 21.18 -16.79 -1.10
C TRP A 273 20.27 -17.47 -2.13
N ARG A 274 19.67 -16.71 -3.06
CA ARG A 274 18.67 -17.21 -4.00
C ARG A 274 19.29 -18.21 -4.98
N SER A 275 19.15 -19.50 -4.64
CA SER A 275 19.59 -20.62 -5.48
C SER A 275 18.77 -21.87 -5.15
N ASP A 276 18.60 -22.74 -6.15
CA ASP A 276 17.90 -24.02 -5.96
C ASP A 276 18.59 -24.90 -4.92
N ALA A 277 19.93 -24.82 -4.85
CA ALA A 277 20.73 -25.54 -3.87
C ALA A 277 20.47 -25.08 -2.42
N ALA A 278 20.29 -23.76 -2.20
CA ALA A 278 19.96 -23.23 -0.88
C ALA A 278 18.58 -23.71 -0.42
N LEU A 279 17.58 -23.68 -1.30
CA LEU A 279 16.23 -24.15 -0.97
C LEU A 279 16.19 -25.66 -0.73
N ALA A 280 16.89 -26.46 -1.53
CA ALA A 280 17.00 -27.91 -1.31
C ALA A 280 17.67 -28.24 0.03
N THR A 281 18.73 -27.50 0.39
CA THR A 281 19.41 -27.64 1.69
C THR A 281 18.48 -27.26 2.84
N ALA A 282 17.77 -26.14 2.71
CA ALA A 282 16.78 -25.69 3.68
C ALA A 282 15.67 -26.73 3.87
N GLN A 283 15.13 -27.27 2.77
CA GLN A 283 14.07 -28.28 2.78
C GLN A 283 14.50 -29.57 3.50
N ALA A 284 15.74 -30.01 3.26
CA ALA A 284 16.30 -31.19 3.92
C ALA A 284 16.52 -30.97 5.42
N ARG A 285 16.89 -29.75 5.84
CA ARG A 285 17.15 -29.41 7.25
C ARG A 285 15.87 -29.12 8.03
N ASN A 286 14.98 -28.30 7.49
CA ASN A 286 13.73 -27.91 8.10
C ASN A 286 12.69 -27.50 7.04
N PRO A 287 11.75 -28.40 6.67
CA PRO A 287 10.79 -28.14 5.59
C PRO A 287 9.81 -27.00 5.91
N ARG A 288 9.56 -26.69 7.19
CA ARG A 288 8.68 -25.55 7.56
C ARG A 288 9.40 -24.21 7.36
N LEU A 289 10.64 -24.10 7.82
CA LEU A 289 11.43 -22.89 7.62
C LEU A 289 11.88 -22.71 6.15
N ALA A 290 11.92 -23.79 5.37
CA ALA A 290 12.12 -23.69 3.92
C ALA A 290 10.99 -22.94 3.22
N LEU A 291 9.72 -23.13 3.64
CA LEU A 291 8.59 -22.32 3.14
C LEU A 291 8.77 -20.84 3.47
N VAL A 292 9.28 -20.53 4.66
CA VAL A 292 9.60 -19.15 5.05
C VAL A 292 10.67 -18.56 4.14
N LEU A 293 11.74 -19.31 3.87
CA LEU A 293 12.81 -18.88 2.99
C LEU A 293 12.30 -18.64 1.55
N GLU A 294 11.46 -19.53 1.04
CA GLU A 294 10.81 -19.38 -0.27
C GLU A 294 9.95 -18.11 -0.33
N GLY A 295 9.12 -17.87 0.69
CA GLY A 295 8.34 -16.63 0.79
C GLY A 295 9.20 -15.38 0.92
N CYS A 296 10.39 -15.45 1.57
CA CYS A 296 11.35 -14.34 1.56
C CYS A 296 11.89 -14.06 0.14
N PHE A 297 12.12 -15.09 -0.67
CA PHE A 297 12.54 -14.91 -2.07
C PHE A 297 11.42 -14.35 -2.96
N ALA A 298 10.18 -14.78 -2.74
CA ALA A 298 9.01 -14.23 -3.41
C ALA A 298 8.79 -12.76 -3.02
N GLY A 299 8.79 -12.46 -1.72
CA GLY A 299 8.60 -11.10 -1.18
C GLY A 299 9.68 -10.12 -1.63
N SER A 300 10.94 -10.54 -1.68
CA SER A 300 12.03 -9.67 -2.20
C SER A 300 11.96 -9.42 -3.70
N ALA A 301 11.21 -10.23 -4.46
CA ALA A 301 10.96 -9.99 -5.88
C ALA A 301 9.74 -9.09 -6.15
N ASN A 302 8.92 -8.81 -5.13
CA ASN A 302 7.73 -7.99 -5.24
C ASN A 302 7.98 -6.59 -4.62
N PRO A 303 8.11 -5.52 -5.44
CA PRO A 303 8.44 -4.18 -4.93
C PRO A 303 7.43 -3.66 -3.90
N SER A 304 6.13 -3.86 -4.12
CA SER A 304 5.10 -3.39 -3.19
C SER A 304 5.18 -4.07 -1.83
N VAL A 305 5.50 -5.37 -1.80
CA VAL A 305 5.72 -6.12 -0.56
C VAL A 305 7.00 -5.62 0.13
N LEU A 306 8.07 -5.43 -0.63
CA LEU A 306 9.35 -4.95 -0.12
C LEU A 306 9.24 -3.56 0.52
N ASP A 307 8.57 -2.63 -0.16
CA ASP A 307 8.32 -1.27 0.33
C ASP A 307 7.49 -1.29 1.62
N ALA A 308 6.42 -2.11 1.67
CA ALA A 308 5.63 -2.26 2.88
C ALA A 308 6.46 -2.84 4.04
N LEU A 309 7.25 -3.89 3.79
CA LEU A 309 8.14 -4.48 4.81
C LEU A 309 9.19 -3.49 5.30
N LYS A 310 9.70 -2.61 4.41
CA LYS A 310 10.65 -1.56 4.77
C LYS A 310 10.00 -0.54 5.71
N ILE A 311 8.81 -0.04 5.37
CA ILE A 311 8.02 0.84 6.25
C ILE A 311 7.82 0.18 7.61
N LEU A 312 7.38 -1.08 7.62
CA LEU A 312 7.17 -1.85 8.86
C LEU A 312 8.45 -1.97 9.71
N TYR A 313 9.60 -2.24 9.09
CA TYR A 313 10.88 -2.38 9.79
C TYR A 313 11.40 -1.06 10.36
N VAL A 314 11.21 0.03 9.61
CA VAL A 314 11.61 1.37 9.99
C VAL A 314 10.73 1.91 11.10
N ASP A 315 9.41 1.79 10.96
CA ASP A 315 8.46 2.50 11.83
C ASP A 315 8.14 1.71 13.11
N PHE A 316 8.17 0.38 13.07
CA PHE A 316 7.72 -0.45 14.19
C PHE A 316 8.86 -1.25 14.83
N ALA A 317 9.29 -0.83 16.03
CA ALA A 317 10.39 -1.48 16.75
C ALA A 317 10.16 -2.98 17.02
N ALA A 318 8.93 -3.39 17.33
CA ALA A 318 8.59 -4.79 17.57
C ALA A 318 8.81 -5.66 16.30
N LEU A 319 8.42 -5.13 15.14
CA LEU A 319 8.66 -5.79 13.85
C LEU A 319 10.12 -5.80 13.46
N ARG A 320 10.86 -4.74 13.81
CA ARG A 320 12.29 -4.70 13.60
C ARG A 320 13.01 -5.86 14.30
N LEU A 321 12.65 -6.12 15.57
CA LEU A 321 13.15 -7.25 16.33
C LEU A 321 12.73 -8.60 15.71
N ALA A 322 11.49 -8.69 15.25
CA ALA A 322 10.99 -9.89 14.57
C ALA A 322 11.73 -10.14 13.24
N GLY A 323 11.97 -9.10 12.44
CA GLY A 323 12.74 -9.16 11.19
C GLY A 323 14.19 -9.61 11.43
N ASP A 324 14.86 -9.03 12.42
CA ASP A 324 16.22 -9.42 12.82
C ASP A 324 16.29 -10.89 13.31
N LEU A 325 15.22 -11.38 13.93
CA LEU A 325 15.10 -12.79 14.34
C LEU A 325 14.94 -13.70 13.11
N ILE A 326 13.98 -13.40 12.23
CA ILE A 326 13.72 -14.16 11.01
C ILE A 326 14.98 -14.22 10.14
N PHE A 327 15.64 -13.09 9.94
CA PHE A 327 16.89 -13.02 9.17
C PHE A 327 17.97 -13.96 9.72
N ARG A 328 18.19 -13.96 11.04
CA ARG A 328 19.15 -14.86 11.68
C ARG A 328 18.76 -16.33 11.56
N LEU A 329 17.47 -16.66 11.60
CA LEU A 329 16.98 -18.02 11.39
C LEU A 329 17.26 -18.48 9.95
N MET A 330 16.94 -17.65 8.96
CA MET A 330 17.18 -17.96 7.55
C MET A 330 18.68 -18.09 7.24
N ARG A 331 19.51 -17.21 7.80
CA ARG A 331 20.97 -17.28 7.66
C ARG A 331 21.56 -18.60 8.18
N LYS A 332 21.07 -19.10 9.32
CA LYS A 332 21.47 -20.40 9.89
C LYS A 332 20.90 -21.60 9.11
N LEU A 333 19.80 -21.41 8.40
CA LEU A 333 19.20 -22.46 7.61
C LEU A 333 20.01 -22.72 6.33
N VAL A 334 20.46 -21.63 5.68
CA VAL A 334 21.20 -21.66 4.40
C VAL A 334 22.69 -21.97 4.59
N LYS A 335 23.33 -21.45 5.65
CA LYS A 335 24.75 -21.71 5.97
C LYS A 335 24.88 -22.96 6.85
#